data_AF-X0SGJ1-F1
#
_entry.id   AF-X0SGJ1-F1
#
_cell.length_a   1.000
_cell.length_b   1.000
_cell.length_c   1.000
_cell.angle_alpha   90.00
_cell.angle_beta   90.00
_cell.angle_gamma   90.00
#
_symmetry.space_group_name_H-M   'P 1'
#
loop_
_entity.id
_entity.type
_entity.pdbx_description
1 polymer ?
#
loop_
_entity_poly.entity_id
_entity_poly.type
_entity_poly.pdbx_seq_one_letter_code
_entity_poly.pdbx_strand_id
1 'polypeptide(L)'
;MSKAKVSIILPMLNEAETIGKVIDEIPQRALEQAGYSVEVLVVDNGSTDQTAQIAREKGARVITEPRRGKGRAVRTAFEQVNADFVFMINSDYTYPATYIPDMLNLLNQGYKKKVTDFLQKRPECIRFSANV
;
A
#
# COMPACT_ATOMS: atom_id res chain seq x y z
N MET A 1 10.59 12.69 -19.92
CA MET A 1 9.43 11.79 -19.70
C MET A 1 8.98 11.95 -18.26
N SER A 2 7.66 11.97 -18.00
CA SER A 2 7.14 12.00 -16.63
C SER A 2 7.44 10.68 -15.92
N LYS A 3 7.91 10.73 -14.67
CA LYS A 3 8.06 9.53 -13.84
C LYS A 3 6.71 8.84 -13.66
N ALA A 4 6.65 7.52 -13.80
CA ALA A 4 5.45 6.75 -13.47
C ALA A 4 5.17 6.87 -11.96
N LYS A 5 3.89 6.95 -11.60
CA LYS A 5 3.42 7.17 -10.23
C LYS A 5 3.08 5.85 -9.55
N VAL A 6 3.61 5.67 -8.34
CA VAL A 6 3.30 4.56 -7.44
C VAL A 6 2.58 5.12 -6.22
N SER A 7 1.35 4.68 -5.99
CA SER A 7 0.60 5.02 -4.77
C SER A 7 0.52 3.81 -3.85
N ILE A 8 0.88 4.00 -2.59
CA ILE A 8 0.77 2.99 -1.55
C ILE A 8 -0.36 3.41 -0.61
N ILE A 9 -1.45 2.66 -0.67
CA ILE A 9 -2.67 2.89 0.10
C ILE A 9 -2.62 2.10 1.39
N LEU A 10 -2.93 2.78 2.49
CA LEU A 10 -2.93 2.24 3.85
C LEU A 10 -4.26 2.58 4.55
N PRO A 11 -5.28 1.69 4.50
CA PRO A 11 -6.53 1.87 5.24
C PRO A 11 -6.32 1.56 6.73
N MET A 12 -6.60 2.51 7.62
CA MET A 12 -6.18 2.47 9.03
C MET A 12 -7.35 2.64 10.00
N LEU A 13 -7.27 1.98 11.17
CA LEU A 13 -8.13 2.20 12.33
C LEU A 13 -7.42 1.75 13.61
N ASN A 14 -6.96 2.68 14.45
CA ASN A 14 -6.28 2.42 15.72
C ASN A 14 -5.02 1.54 15.61
N GLU A 15 -4.07 1.97 14.80
CA GLU A 15 -2.84 1.27 14.42
C GLU A 15 -1.58 2.07 14.82
N ALA A 16 -1.63 2.82 15.94
CA ALA A 16 -0.55 3.71 16.34
C ALA A 16 0.79 2.99 16.59
N GLU A 17 0.76 1.71 16.97
CA GLU A 17 1.96 0.91 17.27
C GLU A 17 2.69 0.41 16.02
N THR A 18 2.00 0.33 14.89
CA THR A 18 2.44 -0.36 13.67
C THR A 18 2.64 0.61 12.50
N ILE A 19 1.80 1.66 12.39
CA ILE A 19 1.80 2.58 11.25
C ILE A 19 3.16 3.19 10.94
N GLY A 20 3.93 3.58 11.96
CA GLY A 20 5.27 4.14 11.77
C GLY A 20 6.22 3.15 11.11
N LYS A 21 6.17 1.88 11.54
CA LYS A 21 7.02 0.81 11.01
C LYS A 21 6.65 0.47 9.57
N VAL A 22 5.35 0.40 9.26
CA VAL A 22 4.85 0.16 7.90
C VAL A 22 5.35 1.26 6.95
N ILE A 23 5.24 2.53 7.34
CA ILE A 23 5.69 3.64 6.47
C ILE A 23 7.22 3.63 6.31
N ASP A 24 7.97 3.36 7.37
CA ASP A 24 9.44 3.28 7.33
C ASP A 24 9.94 2.11 6.46
N GLU A 25 9.19 1.01 6.38
CA GLU A 25 9.55 -0.17 5.59
C GLU A 25 9.35 0.03 4.08
N ILE A 26 8.53 1.00 3.68
CA ILE A 26 8.32 1.30 2.26
C ILE A 26 9.64 1.74 1.63
N PRO A 27 10.12 1.07 0.55
CA PRO A 27 11.41 1.37 -0.06
C PRO A 27 11.35 2.58 -1.00
N GLN A 28 10.86 3.73 -0.50
CA GLN A 28 10.60 4.95 -1.29
C GLN A 28 11.85 5.38 -2.08
N ARG A 29 13.00 5.47 -1.42
CA ARG A 29 14.26 5.86 -2.06
C ARG A 29 14.65 4.94 -3.22
N ALA A 30 14.50 3.63 -3.05
CA ALA A 30 14.84 2.66 -4.11
C ALA A 30 13.88 2.81 -5.32
N LEU A 31 12.59 3.02 -5.06
CA LEU A 31 11.59 3.28 -6.10
C LEU A 31 11.86 4.60 -6.83
N GLU A 32 12.20 5.66 -6.10
CA GLU A 32 12.53 6.96 -6.69
C GLU A 32 13.78 6.92 -7.56
N GLN A 33 14.80 6.18 -7.13
CA GLN A 33 16.02 5.90 -7.89
C GLN A 33 15.73 5.07 -9.15
N ALA A 34 14.76 4.15 -9.08
CA ALA A 34 14.27 3.39 -10.23
C ALA A 34 13.37 4.22 -11.18
N GLY A 35 13.20 5.52 -10.93
CA GLY A 35 12.49 6.43 -11.82
C GLY A 35 11.00 6.57 -11.54
N TYR A 36 10.51 6.13 -10.38
CA TYR A 36 9.12 6.31 -9.96
C TYR A 36 8.94 7.58 -9.12
N SER A 37 7.71 8.09 -9.09
CA SER A 37 7.23 9.05 -8.09
C SER A 37 6.39 8.27 -7.08
N VAL A 38 6.69 8.37 -5.79
CA VAL A 38 6.03 7.57 -4.75
C VAL A 38 5.14 8.45 -3.88
N GLU A 39 3.93 8.00 -3.61
CA GLU A 39 3.02 8.59 -2.63
C GLU A 39 2.59 7.52 -1.62
N VAL A 40 2.58 7.87 -0.35
CA VAL A 40 1.93 7.08 0.71
C VAL A 40 0.63 7.77 1.10
N LEU A 41 -0.49 7.10 0.81
CA LEU A 41 -1.84 7.56 1.14
C LEU A 41 -2.40 6.73 2.28
N VAL A 42 -2.57 7.36 3.43
CA VAL A 42 -3.26 6.78 4.58
C VAL A 42 -4.71 7.24 4.60
N VAL A 43 -5.63 6.30 4.73
CA VAL A 43 -7.06 6.59 4.95
C VAL A 43 -7.43 6.16 6.36
N ASP A 44 -7.50 7.14 7.26
CA ASP A 44 -7.91 6.96 8.64
C ASP A 44 -9.44 6.81 8.73
N ASN A 45 -9.92 5.68 9.25
CA ASN A 45 -11.34 5.36 9.32
C ASN A 45 -11.96 5.66 10.69
N GLY A 46 -11.51 6.75 11.31
CA GLY A 46 -11.97 7.22 12.60
C GLY A 46 -11.20 6.60 13.77
N SER A 47 -9.86 6.63 13.66
CA SER A 47 -8.98 6.29 14.78
C SER A 47 -9.16 7.26 15.94
N THR A 48 -9.04 6.74 17.15
CA THR A 48 -9.15 7.49 18.42
C THR A 48 -7.80 7.60 19.14
N ASP A 49 -6.75 7.05 18.55
CA ASP A 49 -5.37 7.08 19.03
C ASP A 49 -4.49 7.99 18.14
N GLN A 50 -3.17 7.87 18.26
CA GLN A 50 -2.20 8.71 17.54
C GLN A 50 -1.94 8.25 16.10
N THR A 51 -2.68 7.28 15.54
CA THR A 51 -2.44 6.69 14.21
C THR A 51 -2.28 7.75 13.12
N ALA A 52 -3.26 8.67 13.03
CA ALA A 52 -3.27 9.70 12.00
C ALA A 52 -2.17 10.74 12.20
N GLN A 53 -1.75 11.01 13.44
CA GLN A 53 -0.65 11.92 13.74
C GLN A 53 0.68 11.32 13.28
N ILE A 54 0.97 10.09 13.72
CA ILE A 54 2.22 9.38 13.39
C ILE A 54 2.38 9.26 11.86
N ALA A 55 1.30 8.92 11.15
CA ALA A 55 1.32 8.86 9.70
C ALA A 55 1.74 10.18 9.02
N ARG A 56 1.20 11.32 9.49
CA ARG A 56 1.58 12.65 8.95
C ARG A 56 3.02 12.99 9.25
N GLU A 57 3.49 12.71 10.47
CA GLU A 57 4.88 12.96 10.87
C GLU A 57 5.88 12.15 10.04
N LYS A 58 5.48 10.96 9.59
CA LYS A 58 6.24 10.12 8.66
C LYS A 58 6.14 10.54 7.19
N GLY A 59 5.44 11.64 6.89
CA GLY A 59 5.32 12.20 5.55
C GLY A 59 4.23 11.58 4.68
N ALA A 60 3.34 10.75 5.24
CA ALA A 60 2.19 10.24 4.50
C ALA A 60 1.11 11.32 4.31
N ARG A 61 0.44 11.29 3.15
CA ARG A 61 -0.81 12.03 2.97
C ARG A 61 -1.91 11.29 3.74
N VAL A 62 -2.54 11.97 4.69
CA VAL A 62 -3.61 11.39 5.51
C VAL A 62 -4.96 11.99 5.16
N ILE A 63 -5.93 11.14 4.83
CA ILE A 63 -7.33 11.49 4.60
C ILE A 63 -8.19 10.77 5.64
N THR A 64 -9.25 11.43 6.11
CA THR A 64 -10.22 10.80 7.02
C THR A 64 -11.43 10.32 6.24
N GLU A 65 -11.82 9.05 6.41
CA GLU A 65 -13.13 8.52 5.99
C GLU A 65 -14.07 8.54 7.20
N PRO A 66 -15.06 9.47 7.24
CA PRO A 66 -15.92 9.66 8.40
C PRO A 66 -16.87 8.49 8.66
N ARG A 67 -17.14 7.63 7.68
CA ARG A 67 -18.06 6.50 7.80
C ARG A 67 -17.26 5.22 8.06
N ARG A 68 -17.48 4.59 9.21
CA ARG A 68 -16.78 3.36 9.58
C ARG A 68 -16.99 2.19 8.61
N GLY A 69 -15.94 1.38 8.46
CA GLY A 69 -15.85 0.16 7.67
C GLY A 69 -14.63 0.17 6.75
N LYS A 70 -13.80 -0.89 6.82
CA LYS A 70 -12.60 -1.06 5.99
C LYS A 70 -12.87 -0.86 4.50
N GLY A 71 -13.97 -1.41 3.99
CA GLY A 71 -14.37 -1.24 2.59
C GLY A 71 -14.62 0.22 2.19
N ARG A 72 -15.08 1.06 3.12
CA ARG A 72 -15.25 2.50 2.88
C ARG A 72 -13.91 3.22 2.83
N ALA A 73 -13.01 2.92 3.76
CA ALA A 73 -11.65 3.46 3.74
C ALA A 73 -10.92 3.10 2.43
N VAL A 74 -11.02 1.84 2.01
CA VAL A 74 -10.46 1.37 0.74
C VAL A 74 -11.09 2.10 -0.45
N ARG A 75 -12.43 2.22 -0.48
CA ARG A 75 -13.14 2.96 -1.55
C ARG A 75 -12.67 4.41 -1.63
N THR A 76 -12.62 5.10 -0.49
CA THR A 76 -12.13 6.48 -0.39
C THR A 76 -10.70 6.60 -0.87
N ALA A 77 -9.83 5.63 -0.58
CA ALA A 77 -8.50 5.63 -1.14
C ALA A 77 -8.50 5.56 -2.68
N PHE A 78 -9.25 4.62 -3.27
CA PHE A 78 -9.34 4.49 -4.72
C PHE A 78 -9.98 5.71 -5.41
N GLU A 79 -10.87 6.44 -4.74
CA GLU A 79 -11.42 7.70 -5.23
C GLU A 79 -10.39 8.85 -5.20
N GLN A 80 -9.32 8.73 -4.41
CA GLN A 80 -8.31 9.76 -4.17
C GLN A 80 -6.95 9.50 -4.84
N VAL A 81 -6.74 8.28 -5.35
CA VAL A 81 -5.49 7.88 -5.99
C VAL A 81 -5.49 8.25 -7.47
N ASN A 82 -4.38 8.84 -7.89
CA ASN A 82 -4.06 9.10 -9.30
C ASN A 82 -2.63 8.61 -9.58
N ALA A 83 -2.50 7.32 -9.88
CA ALA A 83 -1.21 6.64 -10.05
C ALA A 83 -1.28 5.55 -11.13
N ASP A 84 -0.11 5.25 -11.72
CA ASP A 84 0.04 4.17 -12.71
C ASP A 84 0.05 2.79 -12.02
N PHE A 85 0.60 2.74 -10.80
CA PHE A 85 0.65 1.55 -9.96
C PHE A 85 0.08 1.83 -8.58
N VAL A 86 -0.74 0.90 -8.07
CA VAL A 86 -1.37 1.03 -6.76
C VAL A 86 -1.10 -0.22 -5.94
N PHE A 87 -0.50 -0.04 -4.77
CA PHE A 87 -0.31 -1.08 -3.76
C PHE A 87 -1.22 -0.78 -2.58
N MET A 88 -1.96 -1.78 -2.12
CA MET A 88 -2.73 -1.66 -0.88
C MET A 88 -2.10 -2.62 0.14
N ILE A 89 -1.67 -2.08 1.26
CA ILE A 89 -0.99 -2.83 2.32
C ILE A 89 -1.81 -2.69 3.59
N ASN A 90 -1.98 -3.78 4.33
CA ASN A 90 -2.59 -3.72 5.66
C ASN A 90 -1.65 -3.03 6.64
N SER A 91 -2.25 -2.34 7.60
CA SER A 91 -1.59 -1.60 8.67
C SER A 91 -0.85 -2.42 9.70
N ASP A 92 -1.22 -3.69 9.84
CA ASP A 92 -0.89 -4.56 10.95
C ASP A 92 0.55 -5.11 10.88
N TYR A 93 1.35 -4.64 9.92
CA TYR A 93 2.73 -5.08 9.68
C TYR A 93 2.85 -6.57 9.33
N THR A 94 1.77 -7.20 8.83
CA THR A 94 1.79 -8.61 8.39
C THR A 94 2.51 -8.79 7.05
N TYR A 95 2.50 -7.77 6.20
CA TYR A 95 2.99 -7.84 4.84
C TYR A 95 4.16 -6.89 4.63
N PRO A 96 5.37 -7.41 4.39
CA PRO A 96 6.54 -6.56 4.27
C PRO A 96 6.46 -5.70 3.01
N ALA A 97 6.52 -4.38 3.19
CA ALA A 97 6.49 -3.40 2.11
C ALA A 97 7.75 -3.43 1.24
N THR A 98 8.80 -4.13 1.68
CA THR A 98 10.06 -4.32 0.95
C THR A 98 9.89 -5.08 -0.37
N TYR A 99 8.81 -5.84 -0.57
CA TYR A 99 8.55 -6.57 -1.83
C TYR A 99 7.94 -5.71 -2.95
N ILE A 100 7.59 -4.44 -2.70
CA ILE A 100 7.01 -3.55 -3.73
C ILE A 100 7.86 -3.47 -5.01
N PRO A 101 9.20 -3.36 -4.96
CA PRO A 101 10.03 -3.31 -6.17
C PRO A 101 9.95 -4.60 -7.01
N ASP A 102 9.95 -5.77 -6.37
CA ASP A 102 9.79 -7.05 -7.07
C ASP A 102 8.42 -7.14 -7.73
N MET A 103 7.38 -6.65 -7.06
CA MET A 103 6.03 -6.64 -7.61
C MET A 103 5.92 -5.70 -8.81
N LEU A 104 6.53 -4.51 -8.72
CA LEU A 104 6.60 -3.59 -9.86
C LEU A 104 7.31 -4.20 -11.06
N ASN A 105 8.40 -4.93 -10.85
CA ASN A 105 9.10 -5.62 -11.92
C ASN A 105 8.18 -6.62 -12.66
N LEU A 106 7.39 -7.39 -11.91
CA LEU A 106 6.39 -8.29 -12.52
C LEU A 106 5.31 -7.51 -13.27
N LEU A 107 4.77 -6.43 -12.71
CA LEU A 107 3.75 -5.63 -13.38
C LEU A 107 4.27 -5.04 -14.71
N ASN A 108 5.53 -4.56 -14.74
CA ASN A 108 6.18 -4.07 -15.95
C ASN A 108 6.38 -5.14 -17.02
N GLN A 109 6.54 -6.40 -16.62
CA GLN A 109 6.62 -7.55 -17.55
C GLN A 109 5.25 -7.95 -18.13
N GLY A 110 4.17 -7.23 -17.81
CA GLY A 110 2.84 -7.45 -18.36
C GLY A 110 1.94 -8.38 -17.54
N TYR A 111 2.33 -8.71 -16.30
CA TYR A 111 1.45 -9.44 -15.38
C TYR A 111 0.31 -8.54 -14.92
N LYS A 112 -0.89 -8.67 -15.51
CA LYS A 112 -2.04 -7.77 -15.27
C LYS A 112 -3.01 -8.19 -14.15
N LYS A 113 -2.65 -9.08 -13.22
CA LYS A 113 -3.59 -9.60 -12.19
C LYS A 113 -3.35 -9.04 -10.78
N LYS A 114 -4.46 -8.72 -10.09
CA LYS A 114 -4.57 -8.31 -8.68
C LYS A 114 -3.55 -9.03 -7.79
N VAL A 115 -2.59 -8.27 -7.24
CA VAL A 115 -1.43 -8.75 -6.45
C VAL A 115 -1.80 -9.17 -5.01
N THR A 116 -3.10 -9.21 -4.66
CA THR A 116 -3.54 -9.78 -3.36
C THR A 116 -3.18 -11.26 -3.20
N ASP A 117 -3.01 -11.99 -4.31
CA ASP A 117 -2.65 -13.43 -4.30
C ASP A 117 -1.15 -13.69 -4.08
N PHE A 118 -0.30 -12.68 -4.15
CA PHE A 118 1.16 -12.87 -4.15
C PHE A 118 1.72 -13.08 -2.73
N LEU A 119 1.14 -12.40 -1.74
CA LEU A 119 1.63 -12.43 -0.35
C LEU A 119 1.18 -13.67 0.44
N GLN A 120 0.27 -14.48 -0.10
CA GLN A 120 -0.13 -15.77 0.49
C GLN A 120 0.66 -16.97 -0.09
N LYS A 121 1.59 -16.74 -1.01
CA LYS A 121 2.33 -17.78 -1.73
C LYS A 121 3.81 -17.35 -1.79
N ARG A 122 4.74 -17.79 -0.94
CA ARG A 122 4.99 -19.15 -0.45
C ARG A 122 6.06 -19.15 0.67
N PRO A 123 6.46 -20.35 1.13
CA PRO A 123 7.89 -20.62 1.04
C PRO A 123 8.29 -21.64 -0.06
N GLU A 124 7.61 -22.78 -0.29
CA GLU A 124 8.26 -23.86 -1.09
C GLU A 124 7.49 -24.46 -2.29
N CYS A 125 6.22 -24.14 -2.61
CA CYS A 125 5.44 -24.93 -3.60
C CYS A 125 4.66 -24.14 -4.66
N ILE A 126 5.06 -24.27 -5.94
CA ILE A 126 4.22 -23.93 -7.10
C ILE A 126 3.05 -24.91 -7.13
N ARG A 127 1.81 -24.44 -7.03
CA ARG A 127 0.66 -25.09 -7.68
C ARG A 127 -0.25 -24.01 -8.27
N PHE A 128 -0.33 -24.01 -9.59
CA PHE A 128 -1.36 -23.31 -10.35
C PHE A 128 -2.63 -24.15 -10.31
N SER A 129 -3.76 -23.53 -9.98
CA SER A 129 -5.05 -23.96 -10.51
C SER A 129 -5.65 -22.74 -11.18
N ALA A 130 -5.63 -22.76 -12.51
CA ALA A 130 -6.63 -22.05 -13.29
C ALA A 130 -7.94 -22.78 -13.06
N ASN A 131 -9.00 -22.04 -12.74
CA ASN A 131 -10.34 -22.33 -13.19
C ASN A 131 -11.15 -21.03 -13.14
N VAL A 132 -11.65 -20.70 -14.34
CA VAL A 132 -12.83 -19.92 -14.74
C VAL A 132 -13.32 -18.84 -13.78
#